data_AF-A0AAU9H9R4-F1
#
_entry.id   AF-A0AAU9H9R4-F1
#
_cell.length_a   1.000
_cell.length_b   1.000
_cell.length_c   1.000
_cell.angle_alpha   90.00
_cell.angle_beta   90.00
_cell.angle_gamma   90.00
#
_symmetry.space_group_name_H-M   'P 1'
#
loop_
_entity.id
_entity.type
_entity.pdbx_description
1 polymer ?
#
loop_
_entity_poly.entity_id
_entity_poly.type
_entity_poly.pdbx_seq_one_letter_code
_entity_poly.pdbx_strand_id
1 'polypeptide(L)'
;MKNKTVIKRQGLMRLIFTLSHTFNGLKWMSRFEAAFQQELVLFSLLGVFACLQEITLSSKLILIASLLFVLFAELVNTAVEVVVDRIGSEYHELSGLAKDIASASVFIAMLITVLLWWSVLWA
;
A
#
# COMPACT_ATOMS: atom_id res chain seq x y z
N MET A 1 -13.08 19.58 19.81
CA MET A 1 -11.87 18.87 19.33
C MET A 1 -10.65 19.55 19.94
N LYS A 2 -9.77 18.83 20.65
CA LYS A 2 -8.54 19.44 21.20
C LYS A 2 -7.63 19.83 20.03
N ASN A 3 -7.35 21.11 19.85
CA ASN A 3 -6.35 21.61 18.92
C ASN A 3 -4.98 21.05 19.33
N LYS A 4 -4.57 19.95 18.70
CA LYS A 4 -3.20 19.46 18.79
C LYS A 4 -2.36 20.35 17.90
N THR A 5 -1.61 21.26 18.51
CA THR A 5 -0.59 22.04 17.81
C THR A 5 0.49 21.08 17.30
N VAL A 6 0.79 21.15 15.99
CA VAL A 6 1.86 20.36 15.38
C VAL A 6 3.19 21.01 15.77
N ILE A 7 3.77 20.55 16.88
CA ILE A 7 5.09 21.01 17.32
C ILE A 7 6.12 20.44 16.35
N LYS A 8 6.85 21.31 15.64
CA LYS A 8 7.92 20.93 14.71
C LYS A 8 9.15 20.47 15.52
N ARG A 9 9.32 19.15 15.67
CA ARG A 9 10.41 18.54 16.47
C ARG A 9 11.70 18.42 15.66
N GLN A 10 12.86 18.64 16.29
CA GLN A 10 14.18 18.62 15.66
C GLN A 10 15.02 17.41 16.11
N GLY A 11 16.06 17.06 15.34
CA GLY A 11 17.05 16.03 15.69
C GLY A 11 16.53 14.59 15.69
N LEU A 12 17.11 13.75 16.58
CA LEU A 12 16.77 12.32 16.72
C LEU A 12 15.29 12.09 17.06
N MET A 13 14.68 13.01 17.79
CA MET A 13 13.25 12.98 18.11
C MET A 13 12.36 13.12 16.87
N ARG A 14 12.83 13.76 15.78
CA ARG A 14 12.12 13.78 14.50
C ARG A 14 12.15 12.41 13.85
N LEU A 15 13.30 11.73 13.82
CA LEU A 15 13.45 10.40 13.20
C LEU A 15 12.57 9.35 13.89
N ILE A 16 12.63 9.28 15.23
CA ILE A 16 11.81 8.34 16.02
C ILE A 16 10.32 8.58 15.80
N PHE A 17 9.90 9.85 15.72
CA PHE A 17 8.49 10.18 15.53
C PHE A 17 8.02 9.93 14.09
N THR A 18 8.85 10.19 13.08
CA THR A 18 8.57 9.81 11.70
C THR A 18 8.41 8.30 11.58
N LEU A 19 9.30 7.51 12.18
CA LEU A 19 9.16 6.05 12.23
C LEU A 19 7.86 5.63 12.93
N SER A 20 7.54 6.24 14.08
CA SER A 20 6.29 5.99 14.78
C SER A 20 5.06 6.31 13.91
N HIS A 21 5.09 7.39 13.12
CA HIS A 21 4.02 7.72 12.17
C HIS A 21 3.90 6.69 11.05
N THR A 22 5.02 6.22 10.50
CA THR A 22 5.03 5.13 9.50
C THR A 22 4.32 3.89 10.04
N PHE A 23 4.64 3.47 11.28
CA PHE A 23 4.00 2.31 11.89
C PHE A 23 2.52 2.52 12.23
N ASN A 24 2.11 3.75 12.55
CA ASN A 24 0.71 4.04 12.84
C ASN A 24 -0.18 3.86 11.60
N GLY A 25 0.27 4.31 10.42
CA GLY A 25 -0.46 4.13 9.16
C GLY A 25 -0.61 2.66 8.80
N LEU A 26 0.51 1.91 8.79
CA LEU A 26 0.49 0.47 8.52
C LEU A 26 -0.39 -0.30 9.51
N LYS A 27 -0.29 0.00 10.80
CA LYS A 27 -1.13 -0.62 11.83
C LYS A 27 -2.62 -0.35 11.62
N TRP A 28 -2.97 0.86 11.18
CA TRP A 28 -4.36 1.21 10.89
C TRP A 28 -4.88 0.40 9.70
N MET A 29 -4.14 0.39 8.59
CA MET A 29 -4.47 -0.38 7.38
C MET A 29 -4.66 -1.87 7.69
N SER A 30 -3.68 -2.49 8.38
CA SER A 30 -3.76 -3.91 8.77
C SER A 30 -4.93 -4.24 9.68
N ARG A 31 -5.58 -3.26 10.32
CA ARG A 31 -6.69 -3.49 11.23
C ARG A 31 -8.05 -3.15 10.63
N PHE A 32 -8.12 -2.12 9.79
CA PHE A 32 -9.38 -1.53 9.35
C PHE A 32 -9.67 -1.72 7.86
N GLU A 33 -8.66 -1.94 7.01
CA GLU A 33 -8.84 -2.12 5.56
C GLU A 33 -8.82 -3.59 5.17
N ALA A 34 -9.99 -4.12 4.80
CA ALA A 34 -10.14 -5.53 4.43
C ALA A 34 -9.36 -5.90 3.15
N ALA A 35 -9.32 -5.00 2.16
CA ALA A 35 -8.54 -5.21 0.93
C ALA A 35 -7.04 -5.32 1.25
N PHE A 36 -6.49 -4.37 1.99
CA PHE A 36 -5.10 -4.43 2.46
C PHE A 36 -4.78 -5.68 3.28
N GLN A 37 -5.71 -6.15 4.12
CA GLN A 37 -5.53 -7.40 4.86
C GLN A 37 -5.42 -8.61 3.94
N GLN A 38 -6.28 -8.71 2.92
CA GLN A 38 -6.24 -9.79 1.93
C GLN A 38 -4.93 -9.75 1.14
N GLU A 39 -4.52 -8.57 0.69
CA GLU A 39 -3.26 -8.37 -0.02
C GLU A 39 -2.05 -8.71 0.86
N LEU A 40 -2.07 -8.40 2.16
CA LEU A 40 -0.99 -8.74 3.09
C LEU A 40 -0.85 -10.26 3.29
N VAL A 41 -1.97 -10.98 3.30
CA VAL A 41 -1.98 -12.45 3.32
C VAL A 41 -1.40 -12.99 2.02
N LEU A 42 -1.83 -12.47 0.86
CA LEU A 42 -1.30 -12.86 -0.45
C LEU A 42 0.20 -12.56 -0.56
N PHE A 43 0.64 -11.37 -0.13
CA PHE A 43 2.04 -10.97 -0.06
C PHE A 43 2.85 -11.99 0.74
N SER A 44 2.34 -12.41 1.90
CA SER A 44 3.04 -13.36 2.77
C SER A 44 3.14 -14.75 2.12
N LEU A 45 2.03 -15.27 1.59
CA LEU A 45 1.99 -16.60 0.97
C LEU A 45 2.83 -16.66 -0.32
N LEU A 46 2.63 -15.69 -1.22
CA LEU A 46 3.36 -15.61 -2.48
C LEU A 46 4.83 -15.25 -2.27
N GLY A 47 5.15 -14.43 -1.28
CA GLY A 47 6.54 -14.12 -0.91
C GLY A 47 7.30 -15.35 -0.42
N VAL A 48 6.68 -16.17 0.45
CA VAL A 48 7.26 -17.46 0.87
C VAL A 48 7.40 -18.38 -0.34
N PHE A 49 6.37 -18.50 -1.18
CA PHE A 49 6.42 -19.32 -2.39
C PHE A 49 7.59 -18.92 -3.31
N ALA A 50 7.76 -17.63 -3.59
CA ALA A 50 8.86 -17.12 -4.43
C ALA A 50 10.24 -17.42 -3.83
N CYS A 51 10.37 -17.33 -2.50
CA CYS A 51 11.61 -17.68 -1.81
C CYS A 51 11.97 -19.16 -1.92
N LEU A 52 10.97 -20.05 -1.98
CA LEU A 52 11.15 -21.50 -2.11
C LEU A 52 11.50 -21.94 -3.55
N GLN A 53 11.22 -21.12 -4.56
CA GLN A 53 11.54 -21.45 -5.96
C GLN A 53 13.06 -21.49 -6.22
N GLU A 54 13.49 -22.40 -7.09
CA GLU A 54 14.88 -22.51 -7.57
C GLU A 54 15.17 -21.53 -8.72
N ILE A 55 14.86 -20.25 -8.51
CA ILE A 55 15.09 -19.15 -9.47
C ILE A 55 16.21 -18.22 -8.98
N THR A 56 16.73 -17.40 -9.90
CA THR A 56 17.80 -16.43 -9.59
C THR A 56 17.37 -15.45 -8.49
N LEU A 57 18.35 -14.95 -7.72
CA LEU A 57 18.09 -13.94 -6.68
C LEU A 57 17.39 -12.70 -7.26
N SER A 58 17.81 -12.24 -8.44
CA SER A 58 17.20 -11.10 -9.13
C SER A 58 15.71 -11.35 -9.42
N SER A 59 15.35 -12.54 -9.90
CA SER A 59 13.96 -12.93 -10.13
C SER A 59 13.16 -12.92 -8.83
N LYS A 60 13.70 -13.47 -7.72
CA LYS A 60 13.03 -13.42 -6.40
C LYS A 60 12.77 -11.98 -5.94
N LEU A 61 13.76 -11.11 -6.08
CA LEU A 61 13.64 -9.70 -5.70
C LEU A 61 12.58 -8.98 -6.55
N ILE A 62 12.50 -9.26 -7.85
CA ILE A 62 11.46 -8.70 -8.73
C ILE A 62 10.07 -9.16 -8.29
N LEU A 63 9.88 -10.46 -8.01
CA LEU A 63 8.59 -10.98 -7.54
C LEU A 63 8.18 -10.35 -6.21
N ILE A 64 9.08 -10.29 -5.23
CA ILE A 64 8.81 -9.67 -3.92
C ILE A 64 8.52 -8.17 -4.07
N ALA A 65 9.29 -7.46 -4.89
CA ALA A 65 9.09 -6.04 -5.15
C ALA A 65 7.72 -5.76 -5.80
N SER A 66 7.25 -6.63 -6.70
CA SER A 66 5.92 -6.50 -7.30
C SER A 66 4.80 -6.62 -6.27
N LEU A 67 4.90 -7.56 -5.33
CA LEU A 67 3.93 -7.71 -4.25
C LEU A 67 3.96 -6.52 -3.28
N LEU A 68 5.15 -5.98 -2.97
CA LEU A 68 5.29 -4.74 -2.19
C LEU A 68 4.66 -3.54 -2.91
N PHE A 69 4.73 -3.51 -4.24
CA PHE A 69 4.15 -2.43 -5.04
C PHE A 69 2.61 -2.44 -5.00
N VAL A 70 1.99 -3.62 -4.92
CA VAL A 70 0.54 -3.75 -4.69
C VAL A 70 0.15 -3.16 -3.34
N LEU A 71 0.84 -3.55 -2.25
CA LEU A 71 0.60 -2.98 -0.92
C LEU A 71 0.83 -1.45 -0.89
N PHE A 72 1.80 -0.95 -1.65
CA PHE A 72 2.02 0.49 -1.80
C PHE A 72 0.85 1.17 -2.52
N ALA A 73 0.35 0.60 -3.62
CA ALA A 73 -0.79 1.15 -4.34
C ALA A 73 -2.05 1.19 -3.46
N GLU A 74 -2.28 0.16 -2.67
CA GLU A 74 -3.41 0.10 -1.73
C GLU A 74 -3.29 1.16 -0.61
N LEU A 75 -2.08 1.38 -0.08
CA LEU A 75 -1.83 2.49 0.86
C LEU A 75 -2.17 3.85 0.25
N VAL A 76 -1.83 4.06 -1.02
CA VAL A 76 -2.18 5.29 -1.74
C VAL A 76 -3.69 5.37 -1.97
N ASN A 77 -4.34 4.26 -2.34
CA ASN A 77 -5.78 4.20 -2.54
C ASN A 77 -6.53 4.67 -1.29
N THR A 78 -6.24 4.04 -0.16
CA THR A 78 -6.87 4.40 1.11
C THR A 78 -6.50 5.81 1.57
N ALA A 79 -5.28 6.29 1.31
CA ALA A 79 -4.92 7.67 1.65
C ALA A 79 -5.78 8.68 0.88
N VAL A 80 -6.07 8.43 -0.40
CA VAL A 80 -6.98 9.26 -1.20
C VAL A 80 -8.40 9.18 -0.66
N GLU A 81 -8.91 7.97 -0.39
CA GLU A 81 -10.25 7.77 0.19
C GLU A 81 -10.42 8.52 1.51
N VAL A 82 -9.47 8.40 2.43
CA VAL A 82 -9.49 9.09 3.73
C VAL A 82 -9.51 10.61 3.57
N VAL A 83 -8.77 11.16 2.59
CA VAL A 83 -8.77 12.60 2.31
C VAL A 83 -10.11 13.03 1.72
N VAL A 84 -10.64 12.28 0.74
CA VAL A 84 -11.90 12.58 0.08
C VAL A 84 -13.07 12.50 1.07
N ASP A 85 -13.13 11.45 1.89
CA ASP A 85 -14.20 11.21 2.88
C ASP A 85 -14.18 12.21 4.03
N ARG A 86 -13.02 12.83 4.30
CA ARG A 86 -12.91 13.90 5.30
C ARG A 86 -13.59 15.21 4.83
N ILE A 87 -13.65 15.48 3.52
CA ILE A 87 -14.09 16.80 3.01
C ILE A 87 -15.58 17.04 3.31
N GLY A 88 -16.42 16.06 3.03
CA GLY A 88 -17.87 16.14 3.19
C GLY A 88 -18.53 14.85 2.71
N SER A 89 -19.77 14.61 3.13
CA SER A 89 -20.55 13.42 2.71
C SER A 89 -21.47 13.71 1.53
N GLU A 90 -21.50 14.95 1.04
CA GLU A 90 -22.18 15.33 -0.19
C GLU A 90 -21.52 14.65 -1.40
N TYR A 91 -22.36 14.23 -2.34
CA TYR A 91 -21.86 13.70 -3.60
C TYR A 91 -21.24 14.83 -4.43
N HIS A 92 -20.00 14.64 -4.86
CA HIS A 92 -19.30 15.53 -5.77
C HIS A 92 -18.60 14.71 -6.85
N GLU A 93 -18.81 15.03 -8.13
CA GLU A 93 -18.28 14.24 -9.26
C GLU A 93 -16.76 14.07 -9.19
N LEU A 94 -16.01 15.14 -8.90
CA LEU A 94 -14.55 15.07 -8.74
C LEU A 94 -14.09 14.19 -7.57
N SER A 95 -14.87 14.09 -6.49
CA SER A 95 -14.57 13.19 -5.37
C SER A 95 -14.75 11.73 -5.77
N GLY A 96 -15.77 11.44 -6.57
CA GLY A 96 -15.96 10.12 -7.19
C GLY A 96 -14.78 9.77 -8.11
N LEU A 97 -14.45 10.67 -9.04
CA LEU A 97 -13.33 10.48 -9.96
C LEU A 97 -11.99 10.25 -9.24
N ALA A 98 -11.74 10.97 -8.14
CA ALA A 98 -10.51 10.78 -7.35
C ALA A 98 -10.42 9.35 -6.79
N LYS A 99 -11.54 8.80 -6.30
CA LYS A 99 -11.61 7.40 -5.81
C LYS A 99 -11.45 6.40 -6.96
N ASP A 100 -12.07 6.66 -8.10
CA ASP A 100 -11.95 5.78 -9.29
C ASP A 100 -10.50 5.70 -9.78
N ILE A 101 -9.79 6.83 -9.83
CA ILE A 101 -8.37 6.88 -10.22
C ILE A 101 -7.50 6.15 -9.18
N ALA A 102 -7.81 6.31 -7.89
CA ALA A 102 -7.10 5.64 -6.81
C ALA A 102 -7.25 4.11 -6.91
N SER A 103 -8.47 3.61 -7.12
CA SER A 103 -8.75 2.19 -7.35
C SER A 103 -8.11 1.67 -8.64
N ALA A 104 -8.11 2.45 -9.72
CA ALA A 104 -7.43 2.10 -10.97
C ALA A 104 -5.91 1.93 -10.78
N SER A 105 -5.30 2.67 -9.84
CA SER A 105 -3.88 2.54 -9.52
C SER A 105 -3.56 1.18 -8.90
N VAL A 106 -4.43 0.67 -8.02
CA VAL A 106 -4.32 -0.69 -7.45
C VAL A 106 -4.45 -1.73 -8.56
N PHE A 107 -5.42 -1.56 -9.47
CA PHE A 107 -5.59 -2.46 -10.62
C PHE A 107 -4.33 -2.55 -11.49
N ILE A 108 -3.69 -1.41 -11.79
CA ILE A 108 -2.44 -1.38 -12.55
C ILE A 108 -1.31 -2.10 -11.79
N ALA A 109 -1.21 -1.91 -10.48
CA ALA A 109 -0.22 -2.60 -9.65
C ALA A 109 -0.42 -4.13 -9.65
N MET A 110 -1.67 -4.60 -9.59
CA MET A 110 -2.02 -6.01 -9.72
C MET A 110 -1.64 -6.55 -11.11
N LEU A 111 -1.92 -5.81 -12.19
CA LEU A 111 -1.56 -6.21 -13.55
C LEU A 111 -0.05 -6.35 -13.71
N ILE A 112 0.73 -5.38 -13.21
CA ILE A 112 2.20 -5.45 -13.20
C ILE A 112 2.67 -6.71 -12.46
N THR A 113 2.07 -7.01 -11.31
CA THR A 113 2.39 -8.20 -10.53
C THR A 113 2.12 -9.47 -11.32
N VAL A 114 0.93 -9.62 -11.91
CA VAL A 114 0.60 -10.78 -12.73
C VAL A 114 1.57 -10.96 -13.90
N LEU A 115 1.92 -9.87 -14.60
CA LEU A 115 2.85 -9.91 -15.73
C LEU A 115 4.27 -10.33 -15.30
N LEU A 116 4.78 -9.83 -14.18
CA LEU A 116 6.10 -10.19 -13.67
C LEU A 116 6.14 -11.64 -13.16
N TRP A 117 5.07 -12.09 -12.51
CA TRP A 117 4.95 -13.48 -12.08
C TRP A 117 4.88 -14.44 -13.26
N TRP A 118 4.08 -14.09 -14.28
CA TRP A 118 4.01 -14.86 -15.51
C TRP A 118 5.37 -14.95 -16.21
N SER A 119 6.06 -13.82 -16.37
CA SER A 119 7.34 -13.78 -17.08
C SER A 119 8.48 -14.51 -16.37
N VAL A 120 8.47 -14.57 -15.04
CA VAL A 120 9.52 -15.26 -14.29
C VAL A 120 9.32 -16.78 -14.25
N LEU A 121 8.06 -17.24 -14.23
CA LEU A 121 7.75 -18.66 -14.01
C LEU A 121 7.44 -19.43 -15.30
N TRP A 122 6.95 -18.76 -16.35
CA TRP A 122 6.48 -19.40 -17.58
C TRP A 122 7.06 -18.86 -18.88
N ALA A 123 7.83 -17.76 -18.87
CA ALA A 123 8.55 -17.28 -20.06
C ALA A 123 10.01 -17.78 -20.04
#